data_AF-A0A1J7JXZ0-F1
#
_entry.id   AF-A0A1J7JXZ0-F1
#
_cell.length_a   1.000
_cell.length_b   1.000
_cell.length_c   1.000
_cell.angle_alpha   90.00
_cell.angle_beta   90.00
_cell.angle_gamma   90.00
#
_symmetry.space_group_name_H-M   'P 1'
#
loop_
_entity.id
_entity.type
_entity.pdbx_description
1 polymer ?
#
loop_
_entity_poly.entity_id
_entity_poly.type
_entity_poly.pdbx_seq_one_letter_code
_entity_poly.pdbx_strand_id
1 'polypeptide(L)'
;MDNTTHADKRARLNKTDQYRIGLEIEGIFVPPYKIMAQTHTERAEHLACSLASYHNSKTHEDSTIARMRVQPGFGDPVNSPDDESNDYTLWDIKLESTILPISATECGLEIVSPILSFDDSGAWRTHVSTVFDLFNEQCRIKPNENCGFHVHLSLADRVWQLDELKQICIAILHFDQAFIGLLPARRRKSRYCKSNYHNSAMKKLTPDER
;
A
#
# COMPACT_ATOMS: atom_id res chain seq x y z
N MET A 1 -41.33 14.25 29.93
CA MET A 1 -40.60 12.95 29.95
C MET A 1 -40.07 12.75 28.56
N ASP A 2 -38.81 13.08 28.33
CA ASP A 2 -38.10 12.60 27.15
C ASP A 2 -36.65 12.36 27.57
N ASN A 3 -36.35 11.09 27.82
CA ASN A 3 -35.13 10.62 28.45
C ASN A 3 -34.26 9.98 27.35
N THR A 4 -34.01 10.73 26.28
CA THR A 4 -33.10 10.35 25.21
C THR A 4 -31.68 10.47 25.75
N THR A 5 -31.20 9.33 26.23
CA THR A 5 -29.95 9.14 26.94
C THR A 5 -28.75 9.53 26.07
N HIS A 6 -27.71 10.06 26.72
CA HIS A 6 -26.36 10.33 26.19
C HIS A 6 -25.71 9.16 25.40
N ALA A 7 -26.30 7.96 25.41
CA ALA A 7 -25.83 6.78 24.69
C ALA A 7 -25.95 6.93 23.16
N ASP A 8 -26.96 7.65 22.66
CA ASP A 8 -27.24 7.71 21.22
C ASP A 8 -26.31 8.66 20.45
N LYS A 9 -25.65 9.59 21.15
CA LYS A 9 -24.62 10.48 20.57
C LYS A 9 -23.26 9.80 20.41
N ARG A 10 -22.98 8.71 21.14
CA ARG A 10 -21.77 7.88 20.94
C ARG A 10 -21.91 6.87 19.81
N ALA A 11 -23.13 6.47 19.46
CA ALA A 11 -23.42 5.53 18.37
C ALA A 11 -23.24 6.14 16.95
N ARG A 12 -22.99 7.45 16.87
CA ARG A 12 -22.72 8.20 15.63
C ARG A 12 -21.34 8.88 15.62
N LEU A 13 -20.34 8.30 16.29
CA LEU A 13 -18.98 8.48 15.78
C LEU A 13 -19.00 7.87 14.38
N ASN A 14 -18.71 8.68 13.35
CA ASN A 14 -18.78 8.27 11.95
C ASN A 14 -18.11 6.90 11.81
N LYS A 15 -18.87 5.92 11.29
CA LYS A 15 -18.49 4.49 11.27
C LYS A 15 -17.15 4.26 10.55
N THR A 16 -16.70 5.25 9.78
CA THR A 16 -15.47 5.33 8.99
C THR A 16 -14.23 5.66 9.84
N ASP A 17 -14.35 6.50 10.88
CA ASP A 17 -13.21 6.93 11.72
C ASP A 17 -12.59 5.76 12.51
N GLN A 18 -13.27 4.62 12.53
CA GLN A 18 -12.85 3.37 13.15
C GLN A 18 -11.83 2.59 12.33
N TYR A 19 -11.65 2.89 11.05
CA TYR A 19 -10.77 2.13 10.17
C TYR A 19 -9.50 2.90 9.83
N ARG A 20 -8.43 2.13 9.64
CA ARG A 20 -7.16 2.61 9.14
C ARG A 20 -6.80 1.86 7.87
N ILE A 21 -6.17 2.57 6.94
CA ILE A 21 -5.71 2.03 5.67
C ILE A 21 -4.23 2.28 5.50
N GLY A 22 -3.50 1.25 5.09
CA GLY A 22 -2.10 1.31 4.66
C GLY A 22 -1.97 0.77 3.24
N LEU A 23 -1.01 1.28 2.49
CA LEU A 23 -0.75 0.87 1.11
C LEU A 23 0.73 0.54 0.93
N GLU A 24 1.00 -0.49 0.14
CA GLU A 24 2.35 -0.82 -0.31
C GLU A 24 2.33 -0.93 -1.84
N ILE A 25 3.24 -0.21 -2.49
CA ILE A 25 3.36 -0.13 -3.95
C ILE A 25 4.72 -0.69 -4.33
N GLU A 26 4.70 -1.94 -4.77
CA GLU A 26 5.87 -2.71 -5.17
C GLU A 26 5.98 -2.67 -6.71
N GLY A 27 6.95 -1.92 -7.22
CA GLY A 27 6.99 -1.57 -8.64
C GLY A 27 8.38 -1.52 -9.25
N ILE A 28 8.41 -1.65 -10.58
CA ILE A 28 9.54 -1.18 -11.37
C ILE A 28 9.26 0.25 -11.82
N PHE A 29 10.13 1.16 -11.42
CA PHE A 29 10.07 2.58 -11.75
C PHE A 29 11.15 2.92 -12.77
N VAL A 30 10.75 3.62 -13.83
CA VAL A 30 11.63 4.04 -14.92
C VAL A 30 11.64 5.57 -14.99
N PRO A 31 12.72 6.24 -14.55
CA PRO A 31 12.81 7.69 -14.67
C PRO A 31 12.90 8.11 -16.15
N PRO A 32 12.51 9.35 -16.49
CA PRO A 32 12.62 9.88 -17.85
C PRO A 32 14.06 10.24 -18.25
N TYR A 33 15.01 10.11 -17.33
CA TYR A 33 16.43 10.38 -17.51
C TYR A 33 17.29 9.16 -17.17
N LYS A 34 18.51 9.13 -17.68
CA LYS A 34 19.46 8.05 -17.38
C LYS A 34 20.20 8.36 -16.09
N ILE A 35 20.11 7.46 -15.10
CA ILE A 35 20.91 7.53 -13.88
C ILE A 35 22.28 6.90 -14.15
N MET A 36 23.34 7.69 -13.99
CA MET A 36 24.72 7.24 -14.16
C MET A 36 25.23 6.64 -12.84
N ALA A 37 24.78 5.43 -12.51
CA ALA A 37 25.26 4.67 -11.34
C ALA A 37 25.72 3.27 -11.76
N GLN A 38 26.70 2.75 -11.02
CA GLN A 38 27.40 1.51 -11.36
C GLN A 38 26.55 0.29 -11.00
N THR A 39 25.83 0.36 -9.88
CA THR A 39 25.00 -0.75 -9.38
C THR A 39 23.50 -0.46 -9.54
N HIS A 40 22.69 -1.52 -9.51
CA HIS A 40 21.23 -1.35 -9.46
C HIS A 40 20.79 -0.62 -8.19
N THR A 41 21.40 -0.97 -7.06
CA THR A 41 21.15 -0.39 -5.75
C THR A 41 21.36 1.12 -5.75
N GLU A 42 22.50 1.60 -6.23
CA GLU A 42 22.79 3.05 -6.35
C GLU A 42 21.79 3.77 -7.25
N ARG A 43 21.34 3.13 -8.35
CA ARG A 43 20.33 3.73 -9.24
C ARG A 43 18.99 3.86 -8.55
N ALA A 44 18.56 2.80 -7.86
CA ALA A 44 17.30 2.80 -7.12
C ALA A 44 17.33 3.82 -5.98
N GLU A 45 18.46 3.94 -5.27
CA GLU A 45 18.64 4.94 -4.20
C GLU A 45 18.58 6.37 -4.75
N HIS A 46 19.29 6.64 -5.85
CA HIS A 46 19.24 7.94 -6.51
C HIS A 46 17.80 8.29 -6.93
N LEU A 47 17.07 7.34 -7.51
CA LEU A 47 15.67 7.56 -7.88
C LEU A 47 14.82 7.83 -6.64
N ALA A 48 14.96 7.03 -5.58
CA ALA A 48 14.22 7.20 -4.34
C ALA A 48 14.45 8.58 -3.72
N CYS A 49 15.70 9.04 -3.64
CA CYS A 49 16.06 10.36 -3.16
C CYS A 49 15.46 11.48 -4.03
N SER A 50 15.45 11.30 -5.36
CA SER A 50 14.83 12.25 -6.29
C SER A 50 13.32 12.33 -6.08
N LEU A 51 12.64 11.20 -5.94
CA LEU A 51 11.19 11.14 -5.71
C LEU A 51 10.82 11.79 -4.38
N ALA A 52 11.50 11.41 -3.29
CA ALA A 52 11.25 11.97 -1.97
C ALA A 52 11.49 13.50 -1.93
N SER A 53 12.57 13.97 -2.55
CA SER A 53 12.87 15.41 -2.63
C SER A 53 11.81 16.17 -3.41
N TYR A 54 11.39 15.64 -4.57
CA TYR A 54 10.34 16.26 -5.38
C TYR A 54 9.01 16.33 -4.62
N HIS A 55 8.56 15.20 -4.07
CA HIS A 55 7.33 15.11 -3.27
C HIS A 55 7.35 16.13 -2.14
N ASN A 56 8.41 16.12 -1.32
CA ASN A 56 8.54 17.04 -0.20
C ASN A 56 8.59 18.51 -0.62
N SER A 57 9.18 18.83 -1.78
CA SER A 57 9.18 20.21 -2.30
C SER A 57 7.78 20.66 -2.73
N LYS A 58 6.95 19.76 -3.24
CA LYS A 58 5.59 20.05 -3.68
C LYS A 58 4.60 20.16 -2.53
N THR A 59 4.81 19.40 -1.47
CA THR A 59 3.91 19.34 -0.31
C THR A 59 4.38 20.16 0.88
N HIS A 60 5.49 20.92 0.76
CA HIS A 60 6.09 21.61 1.91
C HIS A 60 5.16 22.61 2.62
N GLU A 61 4.22 23.23 1.89
CA GLU A 61 3.24 24.17 2.45
C GLU A 61 1.99 23.47 2.99
N ASP A 62 1.73 22.23 2.59
CA ASP A 62 0.57 21.45 2.99
C ASP A 62 0.95 20.43 4.07
N SER A 63 0.81 20.84 5.33
CA SER A 63 1.07 19.99 6.49
C SER A 63 0.12 18.80 6.62
N THR A 64 -0.96 18.76 5.82
CA THR A 64 -1.90 17.62 5.84
C THR A 64 -1.36 16.45 5.02
N ILE A 65 -0.46 16.68 4.07
CA ILE A 65 0.13 15.62 3.25
C ILE A 65 1.42 15.13 3.88
N ALA A 66 1.45 13.84 4.17
CA ALA A 66 2.61 13.18 4.74
C ALA A 66 3.83 13.34 3.81
N ARG A 67 4.97 13.66 4.43
CA ARG A 67 6.25 13.75 3.75
C ARG A 67 6.75 12.36 3.37
N MET A 68 7.70 12.32 2.44
CA MET A 68 8.31 11.10 1.94
C MET A 68 9.76 10.98 2.41
N ARG A 69 10.16 9.79 2.84
CA ARG A 69 11.48 9.43 3.37
C ARG A 69 12.02 8.23 2.59
N VAL A 70 13.33 8.22 2.39
CA VAL A 70 14.05 7.05 1.87
C VAL A 70 14.58 6.27 3.07
N GLN A 71 14.20 4.99 3.19
CA GLN A 71 14.69 4.14 4.27
C GLN A 71 16.15 3.72 3.99
N PRO A 72 17.01 3.62 5.03
CA PRO A 72 18.35 3.08 4.90
C PRO A 72 18.30 1.57 4.58
N GLY A 73 19.33 1.04 3.91
CA GLY A 73 19.40 -0.40 3.59
C GLY A 73 19.53 -0.74 2.10
N PHE A 74 19.85 0.23 1.24
CA PHE A 74 20.33 -0.01 -0.12
C PHE A 74 21.70 -0.75 -0.10
N GLY A 75 21.76 -2.02 0.34
CA GLY A 75 23.02 -2.76 0.34
C GLY A 75 23.15 -4.09 1.10
N ASP A 76 22.26 -4.48 2.02
CA ASP A 76 22.45 -5.74 2.77
C ASP A 76 21.11 -6.40 3.19
N PRO A 77 20.66 -7.47 2.49
CA PRO A 77 19.44 -8.20 2.86
C PRO A 77 19.62 -9.08 4.12
N VAL A 78 20.83 -9.20 4.67
CA VAL A 78 21.13 -10.04 5.84
C VAL A 78 21.10 -9.26 7.15
N ASN A 79 21.22 -7.92 7.09
CA ASN A 79 21.22 -7.03 8.24
C ASN A 79 20.32 -5.80 8.06
N SER A 80 19.29 -5.86 7.20
CA SER A 80 18.22 -4.87 7.31
C SER A 80 17.59 -5.11 8.69
N PRO A 81 17.74 -4.22 9.67
CA PRO A 81 17.02 -4.38 10.93
C PRO A 81 15.56 -4.46 10.53
N ASP A 82 14.86 -5.51 10.98
CA ASP A 82 13.41 -5.61 10.84
C ASP A 82 12.83 -4.25 11.24
N ASP A 83 12.34 -3.48 10.27
CA ASP A 83 11.29 -2.47 10.45
C ASP A 83 11.43 -1.54 11.69
N GLU A 84 12.65 -1.17 12.11
CA GLU A 84 12.85 -0.44 13.38
C GLU A 84 12.35 1.01 13.33
N SER A 85 12.06 1.52 12.14
CA SER A 85 11.29 2.74 11.96
C SER A 85 9.80 2.43 12.07
N ASN A 86 9.30 2.25 13.30
CA ASN A 86 7.85 2.20 13.62
C ASN A 86 7.11 3.53 13.34
N ASP A 87 7.75 4.46 12.64
CA ASP A 87 7.19 5.75 12.27
C ASP A 87 6.42 5.65 10.96
N TYR A 88 5.16 5.23 11.08
CA TYR A 88 4.18 5.19 9.99
C TYR A 88 3.45 6.53 9.79
N THR A 89 4.11 7.66 10.12
CA THR A 89 3.55 9.01 9.84
C THR A 89 4.01 9.56 8.49
N LEU A 90 4.96 8.88 7.84
CA LEU A 90 5.58 9.28 6.57
C LEU A 90 5.31 8.24 5.48
N TRP A 91 5.43 8.67 4.23
CA TRP A 91 5.63 7.75 3.12
C TRP A 91 7.07 7.26 3.13
N ASP A 92 7.29 5.95 3.07
CA ASP A 92 8.62 5.36 3.01
C ASP A 92 8.89 4.78 1.62
N ILE A 93 10.09 5.03 1.10
CA ILE A 93 10.62 4.35 -0.08
C ILE A 93 11.70 3.37 0.38
N LYS A 94 11.51 2.10 0.01
CA LYS A 94 12.40 0.98 0.31
C LYS A 94 12.93 0.37 -0.99
N LEU A 95 14.11 -0.25 -0.91
CA LEU A 95 14.62 -1.09 -2.00
C LEU A 95 13.90 -2.43 -1.95
N GLU A 96 13.24 -2.81 -3.05
CA GLU A 96 12.60 -4.12 -3.14
C GLU A 96 13.52 -5.12 -3.84
N SER A 97 14.20 -5.94 -3.04
CA SER A 97 15.21 -6.89 -3.52
C SER A 97 14.64 -8.02 -4.39
N THR A 98 13.36 -8.34 -4.24
CA THR A 98 12.67 -9.40 -4.99
C THR A 98 12.13 -8.93 -6.33
N ILE A 99 12.02 -7.62 -6.55
CA ILE A 99 11.69 -7.02 -7.84
C ILE A 99 12.96 -6.86 -8.66
N LEU A 100 13.22 -7.86 -9.50
CA LEU A 100 14.36 -7.88 -10.40
C LEU A 100 14.09 -7.00 -11.64
N PRO A 101 14.81 -5.88 -11.82
CA PRO A 101 14.71 -5.08 -13.03
C PRO A 101 15.38 -5.80 -14.19
N ILE A 102 14.82 -5.61 -15.38
CA ILE A 102 15.24 -6.29 -16.60
C ILE A 102 16.26 -5.45 -17.38
N SER A 103 16.35 -4.14 -17.08
CA SER A 103 17.28 -3.22 -17.75
C SER A 103 17.99 -2.26 -16.80
N ALA A 104 19.07 -1.65 -17.28
CA ALA A 104 19.86 -0.68 -16.52
C ALA A 104 19.11 0.64 -16.21
N THR A 105 17.95 0.88 -16.82
CA THR A 105 17.11 2.06 -16.57
C THR A 105 15.95 1.79 -15.62
N GLU A 106 15.79 0.55 -15.18
CA GLU A 106 14.71 0.12 -14.31
C GLU A 106 15.20 0.05 -12.85
N CYS A 107 14.39 0.56 -11.93
CA CYS A 107 14.64 0.54 -10.49
C CYS A 107 13.49 -0.20 -9.80
N GLY A 108 13.79 -1.29 -9.09
CA GLY A 108 12.83 -1.97 -8.22
C GLY A 108 12.70 -1.21 -6.90
N LEU A 109 11.52 -0.70 -6.58
CA LEU A 109 11.25 0.02 -5.34
C LEU A 109 9.93 -0.47 -4.72
N GLU A 110 9.85 -0.37 -3.41
CA GLU A 110 8.62 -0.45 -2.64
C GLU A 110 8.32 0.92 -2.04
N ILE A 111 7.07 1.38 -2.16
CA ILE A 111 6.61 2.62 -1.53
C ILE A 111 5.50 2.28 -0.55
N VAL A 112 5.72 2.57 0.73
CA VAL A 112 4.82 2.28 1.84
C VAL A 112 4.18 3.56 2.33
N SER A 113 2.86 3.55 2.51
CA SER A 113 2.13 4.72 3.00
C SER A 113 2.28 4.91 4.51
N PRO A 114 2.03 6.13 5.01
CA PRO A 114 1.66 6.28 6.41
C PRO A 114 0.38 5.49 6.71
N ILE A 115 0.09 5.28 7.99
CA ILE A 115 -1.22 4.77 8.40
C ILE A 115 -2.25 5.90 8.24
N LEU A 116 -3.14 5.76 7.27
CA LEU A 116 -4.15 6.76 6.94
C LEU A 116 -5.48 6.44 7.63
N SER A 117 -6.23 7.49 7.98
CA SER A 117 -7.60 7.35 8.47
C SER A 117 -8.55 7.13 7.31
N PHE A 118 -9.32 6.05 7.35
CA PHE A 118 -10.35 5.78 6.36
C PHE A 118 -11.64 6.52 6.75
N ASP A 119 -11.61 7.84 6.69
CA ASP A 119 -12.73 8.70 7.10
C ASP A 119 -13.50 9.32 5.91
N ASP A 120 -14.65 9.92 6.22
CA ASP A 120 -15.52 10.59 5.26
C ASP A 120 -14.94 11.90 4.72
N SER A 121 -13.88 12.45 5.34
CA SER A 121 -13.20 13.65 4.81
C SER A 121 -12.52 13.35 3.47
N GLY A 122 -12.19 12.08 3.23
CA GLY A 122 -11.49 11.65 2.03
C GLY A 122 -10.03 12.06 1.99
N ALA A 123 -9.45 12.58 3.09
CA ALA A 123 -8.04 12.98 3.16
C ALA A 123 -7.10 11.88 2.68
N TRP A 124 -7.35 10.62 3.05
CA TRP A 124 -6.56 9.48 2.57
C TRP A 124 -6.50 9.40 1.04
N ARG A 125 -7.59 9.76 0.33
CA ARG A 125 -7.61 9.76 -1.15
C ARG A 125 -6.65 10.79 -1.70
N THR A 126 -6.59 11.97 -1.07
CA THR A 126 -5.66 13.04 -1.44
C THR A 126 -4.22 12.59 -1.26
N HIS A 127 -3.87 11.95 -0.13
CA HIS A 127 -2.52 11.38 0.04
C HIS A 127 -2.16 10.41 -1.09
N VAL A 128 -3.09 9.52 -1.41
CA VAL A 128 -2.88 8.50 -2.45
C VAL A 128 -2.75 9.13 -3.82
N SER A 129 -3.66 10.04 -4.20
CA SER A 129 -3.58 10.72 -5.50
C SER A 129 -2.28 11.50 -5.66
N THR A 130 -1.82 12.21 -4.62
CA THR A 130 -0.56 12.98 -4.68
C THR A 130 0.64 12.09 -5.00
N VAL A 131 0.69 10.87 -4.45
CA VAL A 131 1.77 9.91 -4.76
C VAL A 131 1.65 9.35 -6.17
N PHE A 132 0.44 9.08 -6.66
CA PHE A 132 0.27 8.65 -8.06
C PHE A 132 0.57 9.78 -9.05
N ASP A 133 0.28 11.03 -8.71
CA ASP A 133 0.64 12.20 -9.51
C ASP A 133 2.17 12.38 -9.55
N LEU A 134 2.85 12.23 -8.41
CA LEU A 134 4.31 12.16 -8.35
C LEU A 134 4.85 11.12 -9.34
N PHE A 135 4.28 9.91 -9.37
CA PHE A 135 4.71 8.89 -10.30
C PHE A 135 4.49 9.33 -11.75
N ASN A 136 3.31 9.85 -12.09
CA ASN A 136 3.02 10.32 -13.45
C ASN A 136 3.98 11.44 -13.92
N GLU A 137 4.46 12.28 -13.01
CA GLU A 137 5.35 13.40 -13.31
C GLU A 137 6.84 13.00 -13.36
N GLN A 138 7.29 12.12 -12.46
CA GLN A 138 8.71 11.86 -12.23
C GLN A 138 9.20 10.53 -12.78
N CYS A 139 8.33 9.58 -13.10
CA CYS A 139 8.73 8.29 -13.62
C CYS A 139 7.61 7.58 -14.40
N ARG A 140 7.90 6.37 -14.90
CA ARG A 140 6.90 5.47 -15.44
C ARG A 140 6.95 4.17 -14.66
N ILE A 141 5.79 3.73 -14.16
CA ILE A 141 5.64 2.41 -13.55
C ILE A 141 5.53 1.37 -14.66
N LYS A 142 6.39 0.35 -14.63
CA LYS A 142 6.41 -0.77 -15.60
C LYS A 142 6.17 -2.09 -14.86
N PRO A 143 4.91 -2.47 -14.57
CA PRO A 143 4.64 -3.62 -13.72
C PRO A 143 5.00 -4.94 -14.42
N ASN A 144 5.73 -5.81 -13.73
CA ASN A 144 5.97 -7.20 -14.13
C ASN A 144 5.22 -8.18 -13.20
N GLU A 145 5.61 -9.46 -13.23
CA GLU A 145 4.98 -10.52 -12.43
C GLU A 145 5.37 -10.52 -10.94
N ASN A 146 6.46 -9.84 -10.59
CA ASN A 146 6.97 -9.71 -9.21
C ASN A 146 6.50 -8.42 -8.53
N CYS A 147 5.85 -7.50 -9.25
CA CYS A 147 5.26 -6.30 -8.65
C CYS A 147 4.03 -6.62 -7.80
N GLY A 148 3.81 -5.88 -6.72
CA GLY A 148 2.68 -6.01 -5.79
C GLY A 148 1.92 -4.69 -5.62
N PHE A 149 0.67 -4.79 -5.17
CA PHE A 149 -0.06 -3.64 -4.63
C PHE A 149 -0.87 -4.16 -3.45
N HIS A 150 -0.50 -3.75 -2.24
CA HIS A 150 -1.13 -4.23 -1.02
C HIS A 150 -1.99 -3.14 -0.42
N VAL A 151 -3.13 -3.56 0.12
CA VAL A 151 -4.04 -2.69 0.88
C VAL A 151 -4.24 -3.34 2.23
N HIS A 152 -3.79 -2.65 3.26
CA HIS A 152 -3.87 -3.08 4.65
C HIS A 152 -5.06 -2.39 5.28
N LEU A 153 -5.91 -3.15 5.96
CA LEU A 153 -7.07 -2.64 6.67
C LEU A 153 -7.01 -3.06 8.13
N SER A 154 -7.05 -2.09 9.02
CA SER A 154 -7.10 -2.33 10.46
C SER A 154 -8.16 -1.46 11.11
N LEU A 155 -8.44 -1.79 12.36
CA LEU A 155 -9.26 -0.96 13.23
C LEU A 155 -8.35 -0.02 14.01
N ALA A 156 -8.82 1.21 14.22
CA ALA A 156 -8.08 2.27 14.88
C ALA A 156 -7.73 1.93 16.34
N ASP A 157 -8.74 1.45 17.09
CA ASP A 157 -8.67 1.42 18.56
C ASP A 157 -8.68 -0.01 19.14
N ARG A 158 -8.71 -1.05 18.29
CA ARG A 158 -8.74 -2.45 18.74
C ARG A 158 -8.25 -3.40 17.66
N VAL A 159 -8.08 -4.67 18.05
CA VAL A 159 -7.83 -5.76 17.11
C VAL A 159 -9.15 -6.38 16.61
N TRP A 160 -9.07 -7.00 15.43
CA TRP A 160 -10.15 -7.81 14.88
C TRP A 160 -10.42 -9.02 15.77
N GLN A 161 -11.70 -9.29 16.03
CA GLN A 161 -12.13 -10.53 16.66
C GLN A 161 -12.21 -11.65 15.63
N LEU A 162 -12.10 -12.91 16.07
CA LEU A 162 -12.09 -14.06 15.16
C LEU A 162 -13.34 -14.12 14.26
N ASP A 163 -14.53 -13.81 14.79
CA ASP A 163 -15.76 -13.85 13.99
C ASP A 163 -15.82 -12.72 12.95
N GLU A 164 -15.22 -11.57 13.24
CA GLU A 164 -15.09 -10.47 12.27
C GLU A 164 -14.14 -10.84 11.14
N LEU A 165 -13.00 -11.47 11.48
CA LEU A 165 -12.06 -12.01 10.48
C LEU A 165 -12.74 -13.04 9.59
N LYS A 166 -13.58 -13.93 10.14
CA LYS A 166 -14.38 -14.87 9.32
C LYS A 166 -15.31 -14.14 8.35
N GLN A 167 -15.99 -13.09 8.81
CA GLN A 167 -16.88 -12.29 7.93
C GLN A 167 -16.09 -11.56 6.84
N ILE A 168 -14.91 -11.01 7.16
CA ILE A 168 -14.01 -10.40 6.16
C ILE A 168 -13.58 -11.46 5.14
N CYS A 169 -13.19 -12.65 5.57
CA CYS A 169 -12.83 -13.75 4.66
C CYS A 169 -13.99 -14.13 3.73
N ILE A 170 -15.22 -14.20 4.26
CA ILE A 170 -16.42 -14.44 3.44
C ILE A 170 -16.63 -13.31 2.43
N ALA A 171 -16.47 -12.05 2.84
CA ALA A 171 -16.58 -10.90 1.94
C ALA A 171 -15.51 -10.94 0.82
N ILE A 172 -14.26 -11.28 1.15
CA ILE A 172 -13.18 -11.46 0.17
C ILE A 172 -13.56 -12.51 -0.87
N LEU A 173 -14.14 -13.65 -0.43
CA LEU A 173 -14.60 -14.70 -1.35
C LEU A 173 -15.80 -14.23 -2.20
N HIS A 174 -16.74 -13.51 -1.60
CA HIS A 174 -17.91 -12.98 -2.31
C HIS A 174 -17.51 -12.00 -3.41
N PHE A 175 -16.54 -11.11 -3.14
CA PHE A 175 -16.06 -10.10 -4.09
C PHE A 175 -14.84 -10.54 -4.91
N ASP A 176 -14.41 -11.81 -4.82
CA ASP A 176 -13.19 -12.31 -5.48
C ASP A 176 -13.17 -12.03 -6.99
N GLN A 177 -14.29 -12.26 -7.68
CA GLN A 177 -14.41 -11.98 -9.11
C GLN A 177 -14.33 -10.49 -9.44
N ALA A 178 -14.83 -9.62 -8.56
CA ALA A 178 -14.70 -8.17 -8.73
C ALA A 178 -13.22 -7.75 -8.63
N PHE A 179 -12.47 -8.29 -7.64
CA PHE A 179 -11.03 -8.05 -7.53
C PHE A 179 -10.26 -8.57 -8.75
N ILE A 180 -10.55 -9.78 -9.23
CA ILE A 180 -9.93 -10.33 -10.46
C ILE A 180 -10.23 -9.44 -11.68
N GLY A 181 -11.43 -8.86 -11.73
CA GLY A 181 -11.83 -7.89 -12.76
C GLY A 181 -10.92 -6.67 -12.82
N LEU A 182 -10.48 -6.16 -11.66
CA LEU A 182 -9.57 -5.01 -11.55
C LEU A 182 -8.13 -5.35 -11.97
N LEU A 183 -7.72 -6.62 -11.88
CA LEU A 183 -6.37 -7.02 -12.26
C LEU A 183 -6.15 -6.92 -13.78
N PRO A 184 -4.99 -6.40 -14.22
CA PRO A 184 -4.57 -6.50 -15.61
C PRO A 184 -4.60 -7.96 -16.09
N ALA A 185 -5.03 -8.20 -17.33
CA ALA A 185 -5.20 -9.55 -17.86
C ALA A 185 -3.95 -10.46 -17.68
N ARG A 186 -2.74 -9.90 -17.84
CA ARG A 186 -1.47 -10.60 -17.63
C ARG A 186 -1.24 -11.07 -16.19
N ARG A 187 -1.85 -10.42 -15.20
CA ARG A 187 -1.69 -10.71 -13.77
C ARG A 187 -2.65 -11.78 -13.27
N ARG A 188 -3.79 -11.99 -13.92
CA ARG A 188 -4.82 -12.96 -13.50
C ARG A 188 -4.32 -14.42 -13.44
N LYS A 189 -3.22 -14.73 -14.14
CA LYS A 189 -2.59 -16.05 -14.15
C LYS A 189 -1.32 -16.13 -13.28
N SER A 190 -0.91 -15.02 -12.65
CA SER A 190 0.26 -15.00 -11.77
C SER A 190 0.00 -15.88 -10.54
N ARG A 191 1.05 -16.57 -10.08
CA ARG A 191 0.98 -17.38 -8.86
C ARG A 191 0.60 -16.56 -7.61
N TYR A 192 0.91 -15.26 -7.63
CA TYR A 192 0.67 -14.31 -6.55
C TYR A 192 -0.72 -13.66 -6.60
N CYS A 193 -1.47 -13.85 -7.68
CA CYS A 193 -2.79 -13.24 -7.86
C CYS A 193 -3.87 -14.28 -8.18
N LYS A 194 -3.71 -15.49 -7.63
CA LYS A 194 -4.69 -16.57 -7.75
C LYS A 194 -5.94 -16.22 -6.95
N SER A 195 -7.10 -16.59 -7.48
CA SER A 195 -8.39 -16.49 -6.77
C SER A 195 -8.31 -17.16 -5.39
N ASN A 196 -8.83 -16.47 -4.38
CA ASN A 196 -8.94 -17.02 -3.02
C ASN A 196 -9.96 -18.16 -2.96
N TYR A 197 -10.86 -18.26 -3.93
CA TYR A 197 -11.80 -19.37 -4.06
C TYR A 197 -11.10 -20.73 -4.19
N HIS A 198 -9.89 -20.75 -4.76
CA HIS A 198 -9.11 -21.99 -4.91
C HIS A 198 -8.24 -22.31 -3.69
N ASN A 199 -8.19 -21.43 -2.68
CA ASN A 199 -7.46 -21.68 -1.45
C ASN A 199 -8.22 -22.66 -0.55
N SER A 200 -7.59 -23.80 -0.23
CA SER A 200 -8.21 -24.87 0.55
C SER A 200 -8.57 -24.47 1.98
N ALA A 201 -7.88 -23.51 2.59
CA ALA A 201 -8.22 -22.97 3.90
C ALA A 201 -9.48 -22.09 3.83
N MET A 202 -9.61 -21.29 2.76
CA MET A 202 -10.74 -20.37 2.57
C MET A 202 -12.02 -21.10 2.17
N LYS A 203 -11.93 -22.20 1.40
CA LYS A 203 -13.09 -23.04 1.04
C LYS A 203 -13.84 -23.61 2.25
N LYS A 204 -13.18 -23.77 3.40
CA LYS A 204 -13.82 -24.24 4.63
C LYS A 204 -14.73 -23.19 5.29
N LEU A 205 -14.67 -21.94 4.82
CA LEU A 205 -15.43 -20.81 5.35
C LEU A 205 -16.71 -20.53 4.56
N THR A 206 -16.82 -21.03 3.33
CA THR A 206 -18.08 -21.00 2.60
C THR A 206 -19.01 -22.05 3.19
N PRO A 207 -20.25 -21.70 3.58
CA PRO A 207 -21.24 -22.70 3.92
C PRO A 207 -21.33 -23.69 2.77
N ASP A 208 -21.30 -24.99 3.06
CA ASP A 208 -21.62 -26.02 2.08
C ASP A 208 -22.93 -25.61 1.38
N GLU A 209 -22.89 -25.60 0.05
CA GLU A 209 -23.91 -25.11 -0.86
C GLU A 209 -25.34 -25.37 -0.30
N ARG A 210 -26.06 -24.28 0.02
CA ARG A 210 -27.51 -24.31 0.25
C ARG A 210 -28.26 -24.18 -1.07
#